data_AF-A0A968BTA3-F1
#
_entry.id   AF-A0A968BTA3-F1
#
_cell.length_a   1.000
_cell.length_b   1.000
_cell.length_c   1.000
_cell.angle_alpha   90.00
_cell.angle_beta   90.00
_cell.angle_gamma   90.00
#
_symmetry.space_group_name_H-M   'P 1'
#
loop_
_entity.id
_entity.type
_entity.pdbx_description
1 polymer ?
#
loop_
_entity_poly.entity_id
_entity_poly.type
_entity_poly.pdbx_seq_one_letter_code
_entity_poly.pdbx_strand_id
1 'polypeptide(L)' 'LPLAASQRLGLGLAEVSPALSLALYLDAGGAVAGLEVVPSWVRVTRLTYEEAEARLDEE' A
#
# COMPACT_ATOMS: atom_id res chain seq x y z
N LEU A 1 -19.69 5.93 3.34
CA LEU A 1 -19.36 5.69 4.75
C LEU A 1 -19.33 7.02 5.51
N PRO A 2 -19.50 7.05 6.84
CA PRO A 2 -19.33 8.27 7.63
C PRO A 2 -17.90 8.84 7.50
N LEU A 3 -17.74 10.16 7.62
CA LEU A 3 -16.43 10.82 7.57
C LEU A 3 -15.44 10.23 8.59
N ALA A 4 -15.94 9.90 9.78
CA ALA A 4 -15.15 9.27 10.84
C ALA A 4 -14.52 7.93 10.42
N ALA A 5 -15.13 7.20 9.47
CA ALA A 5 -14.55 5.96 8.95
C ALA A 5 -13.32 6.27 8.09
N SER A 6 -13.41 7.24 7.18
CA SER A 6 -12.27 7.66 6.34
C SER A 6 -11.12 8.19 7.19
N GLN A 7 -11.40 8.94 8.25
CA GLN A 7 -10.37 9.45 9.16
C GLN A 7 -9.64 8.35 9.93
N ARG A 8 -10.31 7.23 10.24
CA ARG A 8 -9.74 6.11 11.01
C ARG A 8 -9.08 5.04 10.14
N LEU A 9 -9.59 4.81 8.93
CA LEU A 9 -9.20 3.71 8.06
C LEU A 9 -8.40 4.16 6.83
N GLY A 10 -8.29 5.47 6.60
CA GLY A 10 -7.47 6.01 5.52
C GLY A 10 -5.99 5.69 5.74
N LEU A 11 -5.37 5.04 4.76
CA LEU A 11 -3.97 4.63 4.82
C LEU A 11 -3.05 5.85 4.91
N GLY A 12 -2.15 5.84 5.88
CA GLY A 12 -1.20 6.93 6.12
C GLY A 12 -1.81 8.19 6.74
N LEU A 13 -3.04 8.11 7.27
CA LEU A 13 -3.61 9.16 8.14
C LEU A 13 -3.21 8.99 9.61
N ALA A 14 -2.91 7.75 10.02
CA ALA A 14 -2.29 7.40 11.29
C ALA A 14 -0.88 6.84 11.04
N GLU A 15 -0.03 6.85 12.07
CA GLU A 15 1.35 6.31 11.98
C GLU A 15 1.37 4.84 11.51
N VAL A 16 0.44 4.02 12.01
CA VAL A 16 0.22 2.65 11.58
C VAL A 16 -1.28 2.49 11.29
N SER A 17 -1.60 1.93 10.12
CA SER A 17 -2.98 1.80 9.62
C SER A 17 -3.35 0.32 9.43
N PRO A 18 -4.58 -0.10 9.73
CA PRO A 18 -5.06 -1.43 9.37
C PRO A 18 -5.34 -1.51 7.87
N ALA A 19 -5.01 -2.63 7.24
CA ALA A 19 -5.22 -2.84 5.81
C ALA A 19 -5.60 -4.30 5.50
N LEU A 20 -6.38 -4.50 4.44
CA LEU A 20 -6.47 -5.79 3.77
C LEU A 20 -5.46 -5.78 2.63
N SER A 21 -4.41 -6.59 2.74
CA SER A 21 -3.30 -6.62 1.80
C SER A 21 -3.42 -7.81 0.86
N LEU A 22 -3.08 -7.57 -0.41
CA LEU A 22 -2.98 -8.59 -1.46
C LEU A 22 -1.50 -8.72 -1.84
N ALA A 23 -0.89 -9.87 -1.55
CA ALA A 23 0.47 -10.16 -1.97
C ALA A 23 0.45 -11.02 -3.23
N LEU A 24 1.11 -10.54 -4.29
CA LEU A 24 1.26 -11.25 -5.56
C LEU A 24 2.68 -11.78 -5.68
N TYR A 25 2.81 -13.08 -5.91
CA TYR A 25 4.10 -13.69 -6.23
C TYR A 25 4.23 -13.76 -7.75
N LEU A 26 5.26 -13.12 -8.29
CA LEU A 26 5.53 -13.09 -9.72
C LEU A 26 6.72 -14.00 -10.04
N ASP A 27 6.63 -14.74 -11.14
CA ASP A 27 7.78 -15.46 -11.69
C ASP A 27 8.73 -14.53 -12.46
N ALA A 28 9.81 -15.08 -13.01
CA ALA A 28 10.80 -14.32 -13.78
C ALA A 28 10.24 -13.70 -15.07
N GLY A 29 9.11 -14.18 -15.58
CA GLY A 29 8.40 -13.60 -16.72
C GLY A 29 7.36 -12.55 -16.32
N GLY A 30 7.20 -12.27 -15.02
CA GLY A 30 6.19 -11.36 -14.49
C GLY A 30 4.78 -11.97 -14.42
N ALA A 31 4.63 -13.28 -14.63
CA ALA A 31 3.34 -13.95 -14.50
C ALA A 31 3.04 -14.24 -13.02
N VAL A 32 1.75 -14.19 -12.65
CA VAL A 32 1.31 -14.46 -11.28
C VAL A 32 1.45 -15.96 -10.99
N ALA A 33 2.38 -16.29 -10.08
CA ALA A 33 2.61 -17.63 -9.57
C ALA A 33 1.84 -17.91 -8.26
N GLY A 34 1.34 -16.87 -7.58
CA GLY A 34 0.58 -17.02 -6.34
C GLY A 34 -0.07 -15.73 -5.86
N LEU A 35 -1.04 -15.87 -4.95
CA LEU A 35 -1.76 -14.78 -4.30
C LEU A 35 -2.01 -15.12 -2.83
N GLU A 36 -1.73 -14.18 -1.95
CA GLU A 36 -2.16 -14.20 -0.54
C GLU A 36 -3.03 -12.99 -0.22
N VAL A 37 -4.07 -13.20 0.60
CA VAL A 37 -4.98 -12.14 1.06
C VAL A 37 -4.98 -12.14 2.57
N VAL A 38 -4.46 -11.10 3.19
CA VAL A 38 -4.25 -11.06 4.65
C VAL A 38 -4.66 -9.72 5.26
N PRO A 39 -5.37 -9.73 6.40
CA PRO A 39 -5.43 -8.56 7.27
C PRO A 39 -4.03 -8.23 7.79
N SER A 40 -3.67 -6.95 7.83
CA SER A 40 -2.32 -6.49 8.16
C SER A 40 -2.31 -5.12 8.81
N TRP A 41 -1.18 -4.78 9.41
CA TRP A 41 -0.88 -3.44 9.95
C TRP A 41 0.30 -2.87 9.17
N VAL A 42 0.12 -1.69 8.58
CA VAL A 42 1.10 -1.09 7.66
C VAL A 42 1.44 0.33 8.07
N ARG A 43 2.69 0.74 7.80
CA ARG A 43 3.16 2.11 7.94
C ARG A 43 3.28 2.72 6.54
N VAL A 44 2.38 3.64 6.20
CA VAL A 44 2.23 4.16 4.84
C VAL A 44 2.74 5.59 4.76
N THR A 45 3.65 5.84 3.82
CA THR A 45 4.06 7.19 3.42
C THR A 45 3.22 7.63 2.23
N ARG A 46 2.58 8.80 2.33
CA ARG A 46 1.82 9.39 1.23
C ARG A 46 2.75 10.24 0.37
N LEU A 47 2.71 10.03 -0.94
CA LEU A 47 3.44 10.81 -1.93
C LEU A 47 2.46 11.25 -3.02
N THR A 48 2.73 12.40 -3.65
CA THR A 48 2.16 12.69 -4.96
C THR A 48 2.84 11.86 -6.04
N TYR A 49 2.28 11.84 -7.24
CA TYR A 49 2.93 11.18 -8.37
C TYR A 49 4.26 11.84 -8.72
N GLU A 50 4.37 13.17 -8.67
CA GLU A 50 5.65 13.85 -8.94
C GLU A 50 6.71 13.51 -7.89
N GLU A 51 6.32 13.45 -6.60
CA GLU A 51 7.23 13.05 -5.52
C GLU A 51 7.68 11.60 -5.64
N ALA A 52 6.80 10.70 -6.10
CA ALA A 52 7.14 9.30 -6.33
C ALA A 52 8.06 9.13 -7.55
N GLU A 53 7.79 9.83 -8.65
CA GLU A 53 8.61 9.81 -9.86
C GLU A 53 10.05 10.26 -9.58
N ALA A 54 10.20 11.37 -8.86
CA ALA A 54 11.52 11.89 -8.50
C ALA A 54 12.37 10.89 -7.71
N ARG A 55 11.75 9.96 -6.98
CA ARG A 55 12.42 8.92 -6.19
C ARG A 55 12.76 7.65 -6.98
N LEU A 56 12.17 7.44 -8.15
CA LEU A 56 12.50 6.27 -8.97
C LEU A 56 13.94 6.35 -9.50
N ASP A 57 14.46 7.56 -9.65
CA ASP A 57 15.82 7.84 -10.10
C ASP A 57 16.83 7.93 -8.92
N GLU A 58 16.37 7.84 -7.67
CA GLU A 58 17.22 7.82 -6.48
C GLU A 58 17.76 6.38 -6.26
N GLU A 59 19.08 6.20 -6.26
CA GLU A 59 19.79 4.92 -6.01
C GLU A 59 19.69 4.43 -4.55
#